data_AF-A0A6N2RWK2-F1
#
_entry.id   AF-A0A6N2RWK2-F1
#
_cell.length_a   1.000
_cell.length_b   1.000
_cell.length_c   1.000
_cell.angle_alpha   90.00
_cell.angle_beta   90.00
_cell.angle_gamma   90.00
#
_symmetry.space_group_name_H-M   'P 1'
#
loop_
_entity.id
_entity.type
_entity.pdbx_description
1 polymer ?
#
loop_
_entity_poly.entity_id
_entity_poly.type
_entity_poly.pdbx_seq_one_letter_code
_entity_poly.pdbx_strand_id
1 'polypeptide(L)'
;MKKIVVYPYENRVFSTIEKWVTDKYDEVIYCIPQDKFLEGKDLSILDNREKIGKILNTDIEKELKDACALIIVDNVWCTKLANNITDIIERALYQGLKIYICSKQIKLPQQIMEEYANQIVLFDKNIGDKKKISEEFYYKQISAPVLFVTNMFEESDSYEITVNITENLKQKGLKILTLTNAYEGNLLGYSCIKDTLDSSKDIEAKISLINAYISEYEKKEKIDLIIVEIPGGIYPYNKYLRNDLGTYLYMLNRAVPADYIILCAMFDLYGDAFFEKIEKDIEERFKSRLFAVHISRKILDVDLAVESHKFGYLYVDKQRVKKETDWKKEIPVFNGIDKHDIEFICSKLKED
;
A
#
# COMPACT_ATOMS: atom_id res chain seq x y z
N MET A 1 7.66 4.32 29.31
CA MET A 1 7.39 4.82 27.96
C MET A 1 7.60 3.66 27.00
N LYS A 2 6.60 3.31 26.19
CA LYS A 2 6.68 2.24 25.19
C LYS A 2 7.18 2.82 23.87
N LYS A 3 8.48 2.64 23.60
CA LYS A 3 9.13 3.09 22.37
C LYS A 3 9.19 1.97 21.34
N ILE A 4 8.81 2.24 20.10
CA ILE A 4 8.94 1.32 18.96
C ILE A 4 9.80 1.93 17.86
N VAL A 5 10.64 1.10 17.24
CA VAL A 5 11.49 1.48 16.11
C VAL A 5 10.95 0.87 14.82
N VAL A 6 10.93 1.62 13.73
CA VAL A 6 10.54 1.17 12.38
C VAL A 6 11.76 1.20 11.49
N TYR A 7 12.10 0.08 10.87
CA TYR A 7 13.29 -0.04 10.05
C TYR A 7 13.18 -1.18 9.03
N PRO A 8 13.68 -1.05 7.81
CA PRO A 8 14.16 0.17 7.17
C PRO A 8 12.96 1.02 6.73
N TYR A 9 12.79 2.21 7.30
CA TYR A 9 11.63 3.05 7.03
C TYR A 9 11.56 3.53 5.57
N GLU A 10 10.34 3.61 5.06
CA GLU A 10 10.00 4.27 3.79
C GLU A 10 8.68 5.00 3.93
N ASN A 11 8.49 6.05 3.14
CA ASN A 11 7.38 6.96 3.37
C ASN A 11 5.99 6.38 3.06
N ARG A 12 5.90 5.42 2.12
CA ARG A 12 4.62 4.81 1.72
C ARG A 12 3.90 4.09 2.88
N VAL A 13 4.65 3.61 3.88
CA VAL A 13 4.07 2.87 5.02
C VAL A 13 3.68 3.78 6.19
N PHE A 14 3.95 5.09 6.11
CA PHE A 14 3.68 6.05 7.20
C PHE A 14 2.25 5.94 7.73
N SER A 15 1.27 6.02 6.82
CA SER A 15 -0.16 5.95 7.15
C SER A 15 -0.58 4.63 7.78
N THR A 16 0.10 3.53 7.46
CA THR A 16 -0.15 2.21 8.06
C THR A 16 0.42 2.12 9.46
N ILE A 17 1.69 2.55 9.62
CA ILE A 17 2.38 2.52 10.91
C ILE A 17 1.64 3.41 11.91
N GLU A 18 1.36 4.67 11.58
CA GLU A 18 0.73 5.61 12.52
C GLU A 18 -0.60 5.08 13.03
N LYS A 19 -1.46 4.56 12.13
CA LYS A 19 -2.75 4.00 12.54
C LYS A 19 -2.61 2.74 13.38
N TRP A 20 -1.60 1.91 13.11
CA TRP A 20 -1.40 0.67 13.85
C TRP A 20 -0.79 0.88 15.23
N VAL A 21 0.16 1.81 15.37
CA VAL A 21 0.86 2.10 16.64
C VAL A 21 0.06 3.01 17.56
N THR A 22 -0.93 3.72 17.02
CA THR A 22 -1.88 4.54 17.81
C THR A 22 -2.42 3.71 18.99
N ASP A 23 -2.35 4.29 20.19
CA ASP A 23 -2.74 3.69 21.48
C ASP A 23 -1.90 2.49 21.98
N LYS A 24 -0.89 2.03 21.21
CA LYS A 24 -0.02 0.89 21.60
C LYS A 24 1.35 1.33 22.11
N TYR A 25 1.88 2.42 21.56
CA TYR A 25 3.21 2.93 21.82
C TYR A 25 3.16 4.44 22.08
N ASP A 26 3.98 4.90 23.01
CA ASP A 26 4.09 6.31 23.39
C ASP A 26 4.99 7.08 22.41
N GLU A 27 5.97 6.38 21.82
CA GLU A 27 6.97 6.96 20.93
C GLU A 27 7.25 6.02 19.75
N VAL A 28 7.33 6.59 18.55
CA VAL A 28 7.61 5.87 17.29
C VAL A 28 8.83 6.51 16.64
N ILE A 29 9.88 5.73 16.45
CA ILE A 29 11.12 6.15 15.81
C ILE A 29 11.21 5.55 14.42
N TYR A 30 11.54 6.39 13.44
CA TYR A 30 11.70 5.97 12.05
C TYR A 30 13.18 5.99 11.68
N CYS A 31 13.70 4.81 11.35
CA CYS A 31 15.11 4.63 11.01
C CYS A 31 15.25 4.24 9.53
N ILE A 32 16.11 4.94 8.81
CA ILE A 32 16.47 4.59 7.43
C ILE A 32 17.91 4.03 7.37
N PRO A 33 18.21 3.11 6.45
CA PRO A 33 19.57 2.61 6.29
C PRO A 33 20.46 3.64 5.59
N GLN A 34 21.60 3.96 6.21
CA GLN A 34 22.79 4.51 5.56
C GLN A 34 22.62 5.81 4.74
N ASP A 35 21.80 6.76 5.20
CA ASP A 35 21.76 8.11 4.61
C ASP A 35 21.87 9.22 5.67
N LYS A 36 23.11 9.50 6.10
CA LYS A 36 23.41 10.53 7.10
C LYS A 36 22.97 11.94 6.67
N PHE A 37 22.74 12.20 5.39
CA PHE A 37 22.26 13.53 4.95
C PHE A 37 20.81 13.78 5.32
N LEU A 38 20.04 12.73 5.63
CA LEU A 38 18.66 12.81 6.05
C LEU A 38 18.49 12.75 7.57
N GLU A 39 19.54 12.46 8.32
CA GLU A 39 19.52 12.43 9.78
C GLU A 39 19.04 13.77 10.37
N GLY A 40 18.12 13.72 11.32
CA GLY A 40 17.59 14.90 12.00
C GLY A 40 16.57 15.70 11.19
N LYS A 41 16.30 15.31 9.93
CA LYS A 41 15.29 15.97 9.09
C LYS A 41 13.89 15.44 9.38
N ASP A 42 12.89 16.27 9.11
CA ASP A 42 11.49 15.85 9.20
C ASP A 42 11.20 14.76 8.16
N LEU A 43 10.39 13.76 8.51
CA LEU A 43 9.94 12.72 7.59
C LEU A 43 9.36 13.28 6.30
N SER A 44 8.75 14.48 6.36
CA SER A 44 8.16 15.15 5.19
C SER A 44 9.15 15.42 4.08
N ILE A 45 10.47 15.37 4.33
CA ILE A 45 11.47 15.55 3.27
C ILE A 45 11.48 14.41 2.25
N LEU A 46 11.07 13.19 2.64
CA LEU A 46 11.13 12.02 1.76
C LEU A 46 10.18 12.11 0.58
N ASP A 47 9.13 12.91 0.71
CA ASP A 47 8.17 13.12 -0.36
C ASP A 47 7.74 14.58 -0.51
N ASN A 48 8.38 15.52 0.17
CA ASN A 48 8.05 16.95 0.16
C ASN A 48 6.63 17.29 0.67
N ARG A 49 6.03 16.48 1.56
CA ARG A 49 4.70 16.76 2.15
C ARG A 49 4.76 17.87 3.21
N GLU A 50 3.59 18.18 3.78
CA GLU A 50 3.54 19.07 4.95
C GLU A 50 4.34 18.50 6.11
N LYS A 51 4.91 19.38 6.93
CA LYS A 51 5.73 18.98 8.08
C LYS A 51 4.96 17.98 8.94
N ILE A 52 5.50 16.78 9.09
CA ILE A 52 4.88 15.71 9.88
C ILE A 52 5.19 15.92 11.37
N GLY A 53 6.34 16.53 11.68
CA GLY A 53 6.82 16.73 13.06
C GLY A 53 7.52 15.49 13.62
N LYS A 54 7.84 14.51 12.77
CA LYS A 54 8.56 13.28 13.12
C LYS A 54 9.92 13.30 12.44
N ILE A 55 10.95 12.80 13.11
CA ILE A 55 12.34 12.95 12.68
C ILE A 55 12.90 11.62 12.14
N LEU A 56 13.67 11.72 11.06
CA LEU A 56 14.45 10.62 10.50
C LEU A 56 15.72 10.37 11.31
N ASN A 57 15.95 9.09 11.62
CA ASN A 57 17.15 8.62 12.30
C ASN A 57 17.91 7.65 11.40
N THR A 58 19.23 7.59 11.57
CA THR A 58 20.11 6.69 10.80
C THR A 58 20.88 5.73 11.69
N ASP A 59 21.00 6.01 12.98
CA ASP A 59 21.66 5.16 13.97
C ASP A 59 20.65 4.25 14.67
N ILE A 60 20.31 3.14 14.03
CA ILE A 60 19.36 2.17 14.59
C ILE A 60 19.85 1.58 15.93
N GLU A 61 21.16 1.36 16.10
CA GLU A 61 21.71 0.77 17.32
C GLU A 61 21.47 1.69 18.53
N LYS A 62 21.67 2.99 18.34
CA LYS A 62 21.32 3.99 19.36
C LYS A 62 19.84 3.95 19.68
N GLU A 63 18.98 3.89 18.66
CA GLU A 63 17.54 3.98 18.86
C GLU A 63 16.93 2.72 19.49
N LEU A 64 17.55 1.56 19.34
CA LEU A 64 17.09 0.30 19.95
C LEU A 64 17.33 0.19 21.46
N LYS A 65 18.30 0.91 22.04
CA LYS A 65 18.70 0.77 23.46
C LYS A 65 17.56 0.90 24.46
N ASP A 66 16.64 1.82 24.21
CA ASP A 66 15.49 2.10 25.07
C ASP A 66 14.14 1.70 24.42
N ALA A 67 14.20 0.93 23.33
CA ALA A 67 13.00 0.47 22.63
C ALA A 67 12.46 -0.82 23.24
N CYS A 68 11.15 -1.00 23.19
CA CYS A 68 10.49 -2.26 23.56
C CYS A 68 10.05 -3.09 22.34
N ALA A 69 10.11 -2.52 21.15
CA ALA A 69 9.73 -3.21 19.92
C ALA A 69 10.44 -2.68 18.67
N LEU A 70 10.52 -3.54 17.66
CA LEU A 70 11.05 -3.25 16.33
C LEU A 70 10.08 -3.75 15.25
N ILE A 71 9.76 -2.91 14.26
CA ILE A 71 9.02 -3.29 13.06
C ILE A 71 9.98 -3.33 11.88
N ILE A 72 9.99 -4.47 11.19
CA ILE A 72 10.63 -4.66 9.90
C ILE A 72 9.61 -4.52 8.78
N VAL A 73 9.79 -3.52 7.91
CA VAL A 73 8.91 -3.24 6.77
C VAL A 73 9.50 -3.79 5.47
N ASP A 74 8.66 -4.21 4.52
CA ASP A 74 9.07 -4.82 3.25
C ASP A 74 9.41 -3.77 2.21
N ASN A 75 10.70 -3.59 1.96
CA ASN A 75 11.17 -2.77 0.86
C ASN A 75 12.50 -3.28 0.29
N VAL A 76 13.06 -2.52 -0.65
CA VAL A 76 14.29 -2.87 -1.37
C VAL A 76 15.48 -3.14 -0.44
N TRP A 77 15.51 -2.55 0.76
CA TRP A 77 16.59 -2.75 1.72
C TRP A 77 16.52 -4.12 2.39
N CYS A 78 15.33 -4.71 2.53
CA CYS A 78 15.19 -6.09 3.00
C CYS A 78 15.86 -7.10 2.07
N THR A 79 15.97 -6.80 0.78
CA THR A 79 16.79 -7.58 -0.16
C THR A 79 18.27 -7.19 -0.09
N LYS A 80 18.59 -5.89 -0.14
CA LYS A 80 19.98 -5.40 -0.24
C LYS A 80 20.81 -5.60 1.03
N LEU A 81 20.16 -5.55 2.19
CA LEU A 81 20.79 -5.56 3.51
C LEU A 81 20.22 -6.68 4.39
N ALA A 82 19.74 -7.78 3.77
CA ALA A 82 19.09 -8.88 4.47
C ALA A 82 19.88 -9.36 5.70
N ASN A 83 21.18 -9.64 5.52
CA ASN A 83 22.05 -10.11 6.62
C ASN A 83 22.18 -9.07 7.74
N ASN A 84 22.41 -7.80 7.39
CA ASN A 84 22.52 -6.73 8.39
C ASN A 84 21.21 -6.54 9.16
N ILE A 85 20.06 -6.68 8.48
CA ILE A 85 18.74 -6.63 9.12
C ILE A 85 18.55 -7.82 10.05
N THR A 86 18.94 -9.03 9.64
CA THR A 86 18.94 -10.22 10.50
C THR A 86 19.80 -10.00 11.75
N ASP A 87 21.02 -9.47 11.63
CA ASP A 87 21.90 -9.17 12.77
C ASP A 87 21.28 -8.12 13.73
N ILE A 88 20.56 -7.14 13.19
CA ILE A 88 19.81 -6.15 13.99
C ILE A 88 18.68 -6.84 14.75
N ILE A 89 17.92 -7.72 14.08
CA ILE A 89 16.83 -8.48 14.71
C ILE A 89 17.35 -9.35 15.83
N GLU A 90 18.42 -10.12 15.61
CA GLU A 90 19.01 -10.99 16.62
C GLU A 90 19.44 -10.19 17.86
N ARG A 91 20.10 -9.04 17.68
CA ARG A 91 20.49 -8.16 18.80
C ARG A 91 19.29 -7.58 19.55
N ALA A 92 18.24 -7.18 18.83
CA ALA A 92 16.99 -6.72 19.44
C ALA A 92 16.31 -7.84 20.26
N LEU A 93 16.32 -9.08 19.76
CA LEU A 93 15.81 -10.25 20.46
C LEU A 93 16.60 -10.56 21.75
N TYR A 94 17.93 -10.48 21.70
CA TYR A 94 18.78 -10.62 22.90
C TYR A 94 18.49 -9.56 23.97
N GLN A 95 18.05 -8.37 23.56
CA GLN A 95 17.62 -7.29 24.47
C GLN A 95 16.17 -7.46 24.96
N GLY A 96 15.44 -8.46 24.47
CA GLY A 96 14.07 -8.77 24.87
C GLY A 96 13.00 -7.95 24.15
N LEU A 97 13.32 -7.36 22.99
CA LEU A 97 12.36 -6.58 22.20
C LEU A 97 11.35 -7.48 21.49
N LYS A 98 10.13 -7.00 21.36
CA LYS A 98 9.14 -7.61 20.47
C LYS A 98 9.43 -7.24 19.01
N ILE A 99 9.50 -8.22 18.13
CA ILE A 99 9.85 -8.03 16.72
C ILE A 99 8.63 -8.31 15.84
N TYR A 100 8.28 -7.37 14.98
CA TYR A 100 7.22 -7.50 13.99
C TYR A 100 7.83 -7.51 12.60
N ILE A 101 7.72 -8.63 11.88
CA ILE A 101 8.36 -8.80 10.56
C ILE A 101 7.28 -8.79 9.49
N CYS A 102 7.26 -7.72 8.70
CA CYS A 102 6.34 -7.56 7.57
C CYS A 102 7.02 -7.91 6.23
N SER A 103 8.14 -8.62 6.20
CA SER A 103 8.86 -8.94 4.95
C SER A 103 9.22 -10.42 4.87
N LYS A 104 8.83 -11.09 3.77
CA LYS A 104 9.24 -12.47 3.46
C LYS A 104 10.70 -12.58 2.98
N GLN A 105 11.35 -11.45 2.69
CA GLN A 105 12.78 -11.43 2.31
C GLN A 105 13.67 -11.68 3.51
N ILE A 106 13.21 -11.33 4.71
CA ILE A 106 13.95 -11.54 5.95
C ILE A 106 13.68 -12.97 6.44
N LYS A 107 14.72 -13.80 6.39
CA LYS A 107 14.68 -15.19 6.85
C LYS A 107 15.56 -15.34 8.06
N LEU A 108 14.95 -15.59 9.21
CA LEU A 108 15.67 -15.91 10.44
C LEU A 108 16.02 -17.40 10.49
N PRO A 109 17.16 -17.77 11.09
CA PRO A 109 17.47 -19.17 11.37
C PRO A 109 16.36 -19.84 12.19
N GLN A 110 16.08 -21.12 11.91
CA GLN A 110 15.03 -21.87 12.64
C GLN A 110 15.25 -21.86 14.16
N GLN A 111 16.50 -21.98 14.60
CA GLN A 111 16.84 -21.93 16.02
C GLN A 111 16.42 -20.59 16.67
N ILE A 112 16.65 -19.46 15.99
CA ILE A 112 16.22 -18.14 16.48
C ILE A 112 14.69 -18.07 16.52
N MET A 113 14.01 -18.57 15.49
CA MET A 113 12.54 -18.61 15.46
C MET A 113 11.95 -19.42 16.61
N GLU A 114 12.57 -20.54 16.98
CA GLU A 114 12.14 -21.41 18.08
C GLU A 114 12.45 -20.80 19.45
N GLU A 115 13.67 -20.31 19.65
CA GLU A 115 14.13 -19.73 20.91
C GLU A 115 13.35 -18.46 21.27
N TYR A 116 13.03 -17.62 20.28
CA TYR A 116 12.36 -16.33 20.46
C TYR A 116 10.90 -16.31 19.97
N ALA A 117 10.25 -17.47 19.90
CA ALA A 117 8.89 -17.60 19.33
C ALA A 117 7.85 -16.64 19.94
N ASN A 118 7.97 -16.30 21.23
CA ASN A 118 7.05 -15.37 21.90
C ASN A 118 7.33 -13.88 21.62
N GLN A 119 8.53 -13.56 21.12
CA GLN A 119 8.95 -12.20 20.79
C GLN A 119 8.73 -11.88 19.31
N ILE A 120 8.76 -12.89 18.44
CA ILE A 120 8.63 -12.72 16.98
C ILE A 120 7.17 -12.83 16.56
N VAL A 121 6.71 -11.85 15.79
CA VAL A 121 5.40 -11.85 15.13
C VAL A 121 5.63 -11.67 13.63
N LEU A 122 5.23 -12.67 12.85
CA LEU A 122 5.28 -12.60 11.39
C LEU A 122 3.97 -12.01 10.85
N PHE A 123 4.10 -10.99 10.01
CA PHE A 123 3.02 -10.37 9.26
C PHE A 123 3.22 -10.68 7.79
N ASP A 124 2.94 -11.94 7.46
CA ASP A 124 3.19 -12.52 6.14
C ASP A 124 1.94 -13.17 5.54
N LYS A 125 0.76 -12.83 6.10
CA LYS A 125 -0.55 -13.37 5.75
C LYS A 125 -0.86 -13.05 4.29
N ASN A 126 -0.81 -14.09 3.45
CA ASN A 126 -1.25 -14.05 2.07
C ASN A 126 -2.66 -14.65 1.92
N ILE A 127 -3.36 -14.27 0.85
CA ILE A 127 -4.62 -14.91 0.47
C ILE A 127 -4.45 -16.42 0.19
N GLY A 128 -3.28 -16.85 -0.28
CA GLY A 128 -2.99 -18.23 -0.68
C GLY A 128 -2.62 -19.20 0.44
N ASP A 129 -2.37 -18.72 1.66
CA ASP A 129 -1.89 -19.57 2.78
C ASP A 129 -3.01 -20.43 3.41
N LYS A 130 -4.27 -20.20 3.03
CA LYS A 130 -5.41 -20.95 3.54
C LYS A 130 -5.54 -22.32 2.85
N LYS A 131 -5.07 -23.37 3.54
CA LYS A 131 -5.24 -24.81 3.19
C LYS A 131 -6.69 -25.30 2.98
N LYS A 132 -7.70 -24.45 3.11
CA LYS A 132 -9.14 -24.81 3.11
C LYS A 132 -9.96 -24.05 2.07
N ILE A 133 -9.35 -23.41 1.09
CA ILE A 133 -10.12 -22.98 -0.08
C ILE A 133 -10.45 -24.26 -0.85
N SER A 134 -11.71 -24.71 -0.76
CA SER A 134 -12.19 -25.89 -1.48
C SER A 134 -11.79 -25.78 -2.95
N GLU A 135 -11.13 -26.80 -3.50
CA GLU A 135 -10.71 -26.91 -4.90
C GLU A 135 -11.89 -26.92 -5.91
N GLU A 136 -13.10 -26.64 -5.45
CA GLU A 136 -14.20 -26.27 -6.31
C GLU A 136 -13.91 -24.89 -6.93
N PHE A 137 -13.20 -24.91 -8.07
CA PHE A 137 -12.88 -23.77 -8.94
C PHE A 137 -14.13 -23.17 -9.63
N TYR A 138 -15.31 -23.23 -9.00
CA TYR A 138 -16.46 -22.51 -9.52
C TYR A 138 -16.30 -21.03 -9.20
N TYR A 139 -16.38 -20.21 -10.24
CA TYR A 139 -16.42 -18.76 -10.09
C TYR A 139 -17.60 -18.35 -9.22
N LYS A 140 -17.31 -17.69 -8.10
CA LYS A 140 -18.32 -17.26 -7.13
C LYS A 140 -18.72 -15.83 -7.41
N GLN A 141 -20.03 -15.59 -7.45
CA GLN A 141 -20.57 -14.24 -7.49
C GLN A 141 -20.26 -13.52 -6.18
N ILE A 142 -19.72 -12.31 -6.31
CA ILE A 142 -19.51 -11.34 -5.24
C ILE A 142 -20.68 -10.36 -5.30
N SER A 143 -21.29 -10.08 -4.15
CA SER A 143 -22.47 -9.21 -4.01
C SER A 143 -22.14 -7.87 -3.36
N ALA A 144 -21.13 -7.83 -2.48
CA ALA A 144 -20.63 -6.59 -1.90
C ALA A 144 -20.01 -5.71 -3.00
N PRO A 145 -20.20 -4.38 -2.95
CA PRO A 145 -19.58 -3.47 -3.90
C PRO A 145 -18.05 -3.56 -3.83
N VAL A 146 -17.40 -3.32 -4.96
CA VAL A 146 -15.97 -3.47 -5.15
C VAL A 146 -15.38 -2.14 -5.63
N LEU A 147 -14.46 -1.61 -4.84
CA LEU A 147 -13.67 -0.43 -5.16
C LEU A 147 -12.23 -0.84 -5.47
N PHE A 148 -11.78 -0.55 -6.68
CA PHE A 148 -10.37 -0.66 -7.04
C PHE A 148 -9.66 0.66 -6.82
N VAL A 149 -8.45 0.61 -6.26
CA VAL A 149 -7.53 1.75 -6.19
C VAL A 149 -6.34 1.43 -7.06
N THR A 150 -6.23 2.09 -8.20
CA THR A 150 -5.20 1.81 -9.22
C THR A 150 -4.36 3.05 -9.51
N ASN A 151 -3.20 2.86 -10.13
CA ASN A 151 -2.35 3.97 -10.53
C ASN A 151 -2.39 4.21 -12.04
N MET A 152 -2.20 5.47 -12.45
CA MET A 152 -1.85 5.82 -13.83
C MET A 152 -0.43 5.37 -14.17
N PHE A 153 0.48 5.56 -13.21
CA PHE A 153 1.88 5.18 -13.27
C PHE A 153 2.24 4.37 -12.03
N GLU A 154 3.07 3.34 -12.15
CA GLU A 154 3.59 2.59 -11.00
C GLU A 154 4.04 3.58 -9.90
N GLU A 155 3.71 3.34 -8.63
CA GLU A 155 4.02 4.28 -7.51
C GLU A 155 3.20 5.59 -7.43
N SER A 156 1.97 5.69 -7.96
CA SER A 156 1.13 6.90 -7.79
C SER A 156 0.36 6.98 -6.45
N ASP A 157 0.85 6.38 -5.37
CA ASP A 157 0.29 6.40 -4.00
C ASP A 157 -0.89 5.46 -3.70
N SER A 158 -1.24 4.53 -4.60
CA SER A 158 -2.38 3.59 -4.42
C SER A 158 -2.44 2.95 -3.03
N TYR A 159 -1.31 2.54 -2.46
CA TYR A 159 -1.25 1.94 -1.13
C TYR A 159 -1.70 2.90 -0.02
N GLU A 160 -1.11 4.10 0.03
CA GLU A 160 -1.45 5.10 1.07
C GLU A 160 -2.91 5.54 0.95
N ILE A 161 -3.41 5.70 -0.29
CA ILE A 161 -4.83 5.99 -0.56
C ILE A 161 -5.74 4.86 -0.08
N THR A 162 -5.38 3.61 -0.38
CA THR A 162 -6.13 2.42 0.05
C THR A 162 -6.23 2.38 1.58
N VAL A 163 -5.12 2.64 2.28
CA VAL A 163 -5.07 2.68 3.75
C VAL A 163 -5.96 3.80 4.30
N ASN A 164 -5.85 5.01 3.75
CA ASN A 164 -6.58 6.19 4.25
C ASN A 164 -8.10 6.06 4.06
N ILE A 165 -8.54 5.60 2.89
CA ILE A 165 -9.97 5.37 2.61
C ILE A 165 -10.52 4.25 3.49
N THR A 166 -9.82 3.11 3.54
CA THR A 166 -10.26 1.95 4.33
C THR A 166 -10.48 2.32 5.79
N GLU A 167 -9.51 2.97 6.41
CA GLU A 167 -9.56 3.26 7.85
C GLU A 167 -10.58 4.36 8.16
N ASN A 168 -10.80 5.33 7.28
CA ASN A 168 -11.88 6.30 7.42
C ASN A 168 -13.26 5.62 7.37
N LEU A 169 -13.47 4.68 6.43
CA LEU A 169 -14.73 3.94 6.32
C LEU A 169 -14.97 3.00 7.52
N LYS A 170 -13.92 2.32 8.01
CA LYS A 170 -13.99 1.51 9.24
C LYS A 170 -14.33 2.35 10.47
N GLN A 171 -13.76 3.55 10.62
CA GLN A 171 -14.12 4.48 11.70
C GLN A 171 -15.61 4.88 11.65
N LYS A 172 -16.20 4.89 10.45
CA LYS A 172 -17.64 5.11 10.25
C LYS A 172 -18.49 3.83 10.39
N GLY A 173 -17.91 2.74 10.92
CA GLY A 173 -18.60 1.50 11.27
C GLY A 173 -18.73 0.47 10.15
N LEU A 174 -18.13 0.70 8.97
CA LEU A 174 -18.24 -0.24 7.84
C LEU A 174 -17.26 -1.41 8.01
N LYS A 175 -17.70 -2.59 7.60
CA LYS A 175 -16.89 -3.79 7.49
C LYS A 175 -16.26 -3.86 6.11
N ILE A 176 -14.97 -3.59 6.05
CA ILE A 176 -14.23 -3.53 4.79
C ILE A 176 -13.32 -4.74 4.67
N LEU A 177 -13.39 -5.45 3.54
CA LEU A 177 -12.36 -6.41 3.14
C LEU A 177 -11.35 -5.70 2.26
N THR A 178 -10.13 -5.53 2.77
CA THR A 178 -9.07 -4.82 2.05
C THR A 178 -7.97 -5.78 1.61
N LEU A 179 -7.68 -5.75 0.31
CA LEU A 179 -6.60 -6.47 -0.33
C LEU A 179 -5.54 -5.47 -0.80
N THR A 180 -4.28 -5.70 -0.45
CA THR A 180 -3.16 -4.80 -0.77
C THR A 180 -1.99 -5.56 -1.37
N ASN A 181 -1.06 -4.86 -2.02
CA ASN A 181 0.19 -5.43 -2.51
C ASN A 181 1.37 -5.29 -1.52
N ALA A 182 1.06 -5.05 -0.24
CA ALA A 182 2.05 -4.74 0.80
C ALA A 182 1.73 -5.49 2.10
N TYR A 183 2.73 -6.19 2.63
CA TYR A 183 2.58 -7.00 3.84
C TYR A 183 2.31 -6.17 5.09
N GLU A 184 2.76 -4.92 5.14
CA GLU A 184 2.50 -3.98 6.22
C GLU A 184 0.99 -3.76 6.41
N GLY A 185 0.18 -3.94 5.35
CA GLY A 185 -1.27 -3.94 5.48
C GLY A 185 -1.80 -4.97 6.48
N ASN A 186 -1.08 -6.08 6.70
CA ASN A 186 -1.45 -7.08 7.71
C ASN A 186 -1.45 -6.52 9.13
N LEU A 187 -0.67 -5.47 9.42
CA LEU A 187 -0.72 -4.75 10.70
C LEU A 187 -2.15 -4.27 10.99
N LEU A 188 -2.84 -3.74 9.98
CA LEU A 188 -4.22 -3.24 10.04
C LEU A 188 -5.28 -4.33 9.73
N GLY A 189 -4.85 -5.59 9.63
CA GLY A 189 -5.72 -6.74 9.34
C GLY A 189 -6.04 -6.94 7.84
N TYR A 190 -5.41 -6.19 6.94
CA TYR A 190 -5.57 -6.38 5.50
C TYR A 190 -4.91 -7.67 5.03
N SER A 191 -5.22 -8.09 3.81
CA SER A 191 -4.63 -9.29 3.22
C SER A 191 -3.73 -8.92 2.05
N CYS A 192 -2.55 -9.52 2.00
CA CYS A 192 -1.60 -9.28 0.93
C CYS A 192 -1.88 -10.22 -0.25
N ILE A 193 -1.91 -9.68 -1.48
CA ILE A 193 -2.14 -10.46 -2.71
C ILE A 193 -0.85 -10.84 -3.43
N LYS A 194 0.28 -10.23 -3.04
CA LYS A 194 1.59 -10.30 -3.70
C LYS A 194 2.00 -11.73 -4.07
N ASP A 195 2.13 -12.64 -3.10
CA ASP A 195 2.56 -14.02 -3.43
C ASP A 195 1.61 -14.77 -4.35
N THR A 196 0.30 -14.47 -4.31
CA THR A 196 -0.63 -15.15 -5.22
C THR A 196 -0.40 -14.67 -6.65
N LEU A 197 -0.24 -13.36 -6.84
CA LEU A 197 0.09 -12.76 -8.14
C LEU A 197 1.46 -13.21 -8.65
N ASP A 198 2.45 -13.32 -7.77
CA ASP A 198 3.83 -13.71 -8.09
C ASP A 198 4.04 -15.24 -8.13
N SER A 199 3.03 -16.02 -7.77
CA SER A 199 3.15 -17.48 -7.75
C SER A 199 3.39 -18.06 -9.15
N SER A 200 3.94 -19.27 -9.21
CA SER A 200 4.12 -20.03 -10.45
C SER A 200 2.83 -20.65 -10.99
N LYS A 201 1.68 -20.41 -10.35
CA LYS A 201 0.37 -20.88 -10.83
C LYS A 201 0.04 -20.23 -12.16
N ASP A 202 -0.75 -20.92 -12.99
CA ASP A 202 -1.32 -20.30 -14.18
C ASP A 202 -2.29 -19.14 -13.81
N ILE A 203 -2.59 -18.31 -14.81
CA ILE A 203 -3.40 -17.10 -14.62
C ILE A 203 -4.81 -17.43 -14.11
N GLU A 204 -5.43 -18.50 -14.61
CA GLU A 204 -6.79 -18.91 -14.24
C GLU A 204 -6.87 -19.38 -12.79
N ALA A 205 -5.88 -20.16 -12.35
CA ALA A 205 -5.74 -20.61 -10.98
C ALA A 205 -5.51 -19.43 -10.01
N LYS A 206 -4.73 -18.42 -10.41
CA LYS A 206 -4.56 -17.17 -9.62
C LYS A 206 -5.89 -16.43 -9.48
N ILE A 207 -6.59 -16.21 -10.59
CA ILE A 207 -7.90 -15.54 -10.63
C ILE A 207 -8.90 -16.27 -9.73
N SER A 208 -8.98 -17.59 -9.87
CA SER A 208 -9.91 -18.42 -9.09
C SER A 208 -9.59 -18.42 -7.60
N LEU A 209 -8.31 -18.45 -7.23
CA LEU A 209 -7.88 -18.38 -5.84
C LEU A 209 -8.28 -17.05 -5.18
N ILE A 210 -8.08 -15.94 -5.90
CA ILE A 210 -8.48 -14.59 -5.45
C ILE A 210 -10.01 -14.53 -5.29
N ASN A 211 -10.77 -14.95 -6.30
CA ASN A 211 -12.23 -14.97 -6.25
C ASN A 211 -12.76 -15.80 -5.07
N ALA A 212 -12.24 -17.01 -4.89
CA ALA A 212 -12.67 -17.91 -3.84
C ALA A 212 -12.34 -17.35 -2.44
N TYR A 213 -11.17 -16.72 -2.29
CA TYR A 213 -10.78 -16.02 -1.06
C TYR A 213 -11.77 -14.91 -0.71
N ILE A 214 -12.04 -14.02 -1.67
CA ILE A 214 -12.93 -12.86 -1.47
C ILE A 214 -14.34 -13.34 -1.11
N SER A 215 -14.89 -14.31 -1.86
CA SER A 215 -16.25 -14.83 -1.60
C SER A 215 -16.40 -15.51 -0.24
N GLU A 216 -15.36 -16.19 0.26
CA GLU A 216 -15.37 -16.79 1.61
C GLU A 216 -15.50 -15.70 2.68
N TYR A 217 -14.68 -14.65 2.59
CA TYR A 217 -14.66 -13.56 3.56
C TYR A 217 -15.91 -12.69 3.50
N GLU A 218 -16.35 -12.33 2.29
CA GLU A 218 -17.56 -11.55 2.04
C GLU A 218 -18.76 -12.13 2.79
N LYS A 219 -19.02 -13.44 2.60
CA LYS A 219 -20.16 -14.13 3.21
C LYS A 219 -19.99 -14.33 4.71
N LYS A 220 -18.78 -14.71 5.16
CA LYS A 220 -18.52 -15.04 6.56
C LYS A 220 -18.57 -13.80 7.45
N GLU A 221 -18.03 -12.68 6.98
CA GLU A 221 -17.84 -11.47 7.80
C GLU A 221 -18.96 -10.43 7.58
N LYS A 222 -19.80 -10.63 6.54
CA LYS A 222 -20.83 -9.68 6.08
C LYS A 222 -20.16 -8.35 5.71
N ILE A 223 -19.32 -8.41 4.69
CA ILE A 223 -18.55 -7.28 4.20
C ILE A 223 -19.48 -6.27 3.51
N ASP A 224 -19.33 -4.99 3.85
CA ASP A 224 -20.12 -3.89 3.27
C ASP A 224 -19.47 -3.34 1.99
N LEU A 225 -18.14 -3.43 1.88
CA LEU A 225 -17.36 -2.98 0.71
C LEU A 225 -16.05 -3.75 0.63
N ILE A 226 -15.66 -4.15 -0.57
CA ILE A 226 -14.35 -4.74 -0.86
C ILE A 226 -13.47 -3.66 -1.48
N ILE A 227 -12.27 -3.46 -0.93
CA ILE A 227 -11.28 -2.53 -1.50
C ILE A 227 -10.06 -3.31 -1.95
N VAL A 228 -9.68 -3.18 -3.21
CA VAL A 228 -8.51 -3.85 -3.80
C VAL A 228 -7.53 -2.81 -4.32
N GLU A 229 -6.35 -2.76 -3.72
CA GLU A 229 -5.22 -2.06 -4.32
C GLU A 229 -4.73 -2.84 -5.54
N ILE A 230 -4.65 -2.17 -6.68
CA ILE A 230 -4.15 -2.76 -7.93
C ILE A 230 -2.65 -2.45 -8.06
N PRO A 231 -1.78 -3.48 -8.09
CA PRO A 231 -0.36 -3.29 -8.36
C PRO A 231 -0.11 -2.71 -9.75
N GLY A 232 0.99 -1.98 -9.91
CA GLY A 232 1.42 -1.46 -11.20
C GLY A 232 0.56 -0.30 -11.70
N GLY A 233 0.22 -0.29 -12.99
CA GLY A 233 -0.50 0.82 -13.63
C GLY A 233 -1.58 0.38 -14.62
N ILE A 234 -2.56 1.25 -14.84
CA ILE A 234 -3.72 0.97 -15.72
C ILE A 234 -3.34 0.83 -17.20
N TYR A 235 -2.28 1.52 -17.66
CA TYR A 235 -1.82 1.48 -19.05
C TYR A 235 -0.29 1.40 -19.15
N PRO A 236 0.26 0.75 -20.20
CA PRO A 236 1.65 0.93 -20.55
C PRO A 236 1.92 2.39 -20.88
N TYR A 237 2.92 2.98 -20.23
CA TYR A 237 3.26 4.37 -20.47
C TYR A 237 4.01 4.54 -21.79
N ASN A 238 5.08 3.76 -22.00
CA ASN A 238 5.82 3.73 -23.25
C ASN A 238 6.54 2.39 -23.46
N LYS A 239 7.34 2.26 -24.52
CA LYS A 239 8.04 1.02 -24.86
C LYS A 239 9.08 0.55 -23.82
N TYR A 240 9.54 1.46 -22.96
CA TYR A 240 10.49 1.22 -21.88
C TYR A 240 9.78 1.02 -20.54
N LEU A 241 8.86 1.94 -20.21
CA LEU A 241 8.08 1.95 -18.97
C LEU A 241 6.72 1.28 -19.22
N ARG A 242 6.66 -0.01 -18.92
CA ARG A 242 5.54 -0.87 -19.32
C ARG A 242 4.37 -0.87 -18.35
N ASN A 243 4.50 -0.40 -17.10
CA ASN A 243 3.41 -0.42 -16.09
C ASN A 243 2.66 -1.76 -16.11
N ASP A 244 3.38 -2.88 -15.94
CA ASP A 244 2.84 -4.26 -16.03
C ASP A 244 1.94 -4.58 -17.25
N LEU A 245 1.90 -3.71 -18.26
CA LEU A 245 0.98 -3.71 -19.40
C LEU A 245 -0.52 -3.69 -19.01
N GLY A 246 -0.86 -3.25 -17.79
CA GLY A 246 -2.24 -3.32 -17.24
C GLY A 246 -2.72 -4.73 -16.94
N THR A 247 -1.78 -5.69 -16.80
CA THR A 247 -2.07 -7.10 -16.60
C THR A 247 -2.71 -7.35 -15.24
N TYR A 248 -2.23 -6.71 -14.18
CA TYR A 248 -2.76 -6.91 -12.83
C TYR A 248 -4.19 -6.42 -12.71
N LEU A 249 -4.48 -5.23 -13.26
CA LEU A 249 -5.84 -4.69 -13.31
C LEU A 249 -6.80 -5.64 -14.03
N TYR A 250 -6.39 -6.14 -15.20
CA TYR A 250 -7.21 -7.08 -15.96
C TYR A 250 -7.47 -8.37 -15.18
N MET A 251 -6.41 -9.00 -14.62
CA MET A 251 -6.53 -10.23 -13.84
C MET A 251 -7.44 -10.05 -12.62
N LEU A 252 -7.25 -8.99 -11.84
CA LEU A 252 -8.05 -8.71 -10.65
C LEU A 252 -9.50 -8.39 -11.02
N ASN A 253 -9.76 -7.64 -12.09
CA ASN A 253 -11.12 -7.39 -12.58
C ASN A 253 -11.81 -8.64 -13.13
N ARG A 254 -11.05 -9.68 -13.52
CA ARG A 254 -11.60 -11.00 -13.83
C ARG A 254 -11.88 -11.80 -12.56
N ALA A 255 -11.12 -11.64 -11.48
CA ALA A 255 -11.35 -12.34 -10.21
C ALA A 255 -12.53 -11.74 -9.42
N VAL A 256 -12.64 -10.42 -9.43
CA VAL A 256 -13.66 -9.65 -8.71
C VAL A 256 -13.92 -8.37 -9.52
N PRO A 257 -15.02 -8.29 -10.29
CA PRO A 257 -15.31 -7.12 -11.11
C PRO A 257 -15.46 -5.88 -10.23
N ALA A 258 -14.83 -4.77 -10.63
CA ALA A 258 -14.93 -3.52 -9.90
C ALA A 258 -16.21 -2.75 -10.27
N ASP A 259 -16.95 -2.28 -9.28
CA ASP A 259 -18.04 -1.31 -9.49
C ASP A 259 -17.47 0.11 -9.67
N TYR A 260 -16.44 0.42 -8.88
CA TYR A 260 -15.82 1.73 -8.80
C TYR A 260 -14.30 1.64 -8.93
N ILE A 261 -13.70 2.65 -9.57
CA ILE A 261 -12.25 2.83 -9.63
C ILE A 261 -11.89 4.21 -9.07
N ILE A 262 -10.93 4.24 -8.15
CA ILE A 262 -10.14 5.44 -7.84
C ILE A 262 -8.83 5.34 -8.60
N LEU A 263 -8.58 6.33 -9.45
CA LEU A 263 -7.36 6.44 -10.21
C LEU A 263 -6.39 7.39 -9.51
N CYS A 264 -5.21 6.89 -9.16
CA CYS A 264 -4.14 7.69 -8.62
C CYS A 264 -3.23 8.15 -9.77
N ALA A 265 -3.16 9.45 -10.03
CA ALA A 265 -2.39 10.05 -11.10
C ALA A 265 -1.28 10.94 -10.53
N MET A 266 -0.23 11.17 -11.32
CA MET A 266 0.86 12.08 -10.94
C MET A 266 0.42 13.53 -11.07
N PHE A 267 1.16 14.46 -10.47
CA PHE A 267 0.95 15.86 -10.77
C PHE A 267 1.35 16.11 -12.22
N ASP A 268 0.39 16.46 -13.05
CA ASP A 268 0.59 16.82 -14.45
C ASP A 268 -0.52 17.79 -14.89
N LEU A 269 -0.37 18.42 -16.04
CA LEU A 269 -1.37 19.30 -16.63
C LEU A 269 -2.43 18.47 -17.35
N TYR A 270 -3.27 17.77 -16.59
CA TYR A 270 -4.37 16.99 -17.14
C TYR A 270 -5.57 17.87 -17.54
N GLY A 271 -5.89 17.90 -18.83
CA GLY A 271 -7.12 18.51 -19.33
C GLY A 271 -8.36 17.65 -19.10
N ASP A 272 -9.56 18.22 -19.23
CA ASP A 272 -10.83 17.49 -19.10
C ASP A 272 -10.95 16.33 -20.08
N ALA A 273 -10.60 16.57 -21.35
CA ALA A 273 -10.59 15.55 -22.40
C ALA A 273 -9.72 14.32 -22.07
N PHE A 274 -8.70 14.47 -21.22
CA PHE A 274 -7.89 13.34 -20.77
C PHE A 274 -8.68 12.43 -19.83
N PHE A 275 -9.36 13.00 -18.85
CA PHE A 275 -10.17 12.21 -17.90
C PHE A 275 -11.43 11.65 -18.54
N GLU A 276 -12.10 12.37 -19.43
CA GLU A 276 -13.23 11.84 -20.20
C GLU A 276 -12.83 10.60 -21.01
N LYS A 277 -11.64 10.64 -21.63
CA LYS A 277 -11.12 9.49 -22.38
C LYS A 277 -10.81 8.30 -21.47
N ILE A 278 -10.25 8.56 -20.29
CA ILE A 278 -9.95 7.51 -19.31
C ILE A 278 -11.23 6.89 -18.75
N GLU A 279 -12.21 7.71 -18.37
CA GLU A 279 -13.50 7.27 -17.88
C GLU A 279 -14.18 6.35 -18.89
N LYS A 280 -14.23 6.78 -20.16
CA LYS A 280 -14.79 5.98 -21.24
C LYS A 280 -14.05 4.66 -21.44
N ASP A 281 -12.71 4.65 -21.42
CA ASP A 281 -11.95 3.41 -21.56
C ASP A 281 -12.18 2.46 -20.36
N ILE A 282 -12.29 3.01 -19.14
CA ILE A 282 -12.62 2.25 -17.93
C ILE A 282 -14.02 1.60 -18.05
N GLU A 283 -15.01 2.37 -18.49
CA GLU A 283 -16.38 1.88 -18.70
C GLU A 283 -16.42 0.80 -19.80
N GLU A 284 -15.72 1.02 -20.92
CA GLU A 284 -15.72 0.11 -22.05
C GLU A 284 -15.00 -1.21 -21.73
N ARG A 285 -13.78 -1.15 -21.16
CA ARG A 285 -12.93 -2.33 -20.91
C ARG A 285 -13.28 -3.08 -19.63
N PHE A 286 -13.52 -2.35 -18.55
CA PHE A 286 -13.66 -2.94 -17.23
C PHE A 286 -15.10 -3.01 -16.76
N LYS A 287 -16.03 -2.33 -17.46
CA LYS A 287 -17.45 -2.20 -17.06
C LYS A 287 -17.59 -1.63 -15.66
N SER A 288 -16.71 -0.68 -15.35
CA SER A 288 -16.60 -0.02 -14.04
C SER A 288 -16.75 1.49 -14.21
N ARG A 289 -17.03 2.20 -13.12
CA ARG A 289 -17.14 3.66 -13.11
C ARG A 289 -15.87 4.29 -12.53
N LEU A 290 -15.32 5.31 -13.20
CA LEU A 290 -14.29 6.15 -12.61
C LEU A 290 -14.92 7.02 -11.51
N PHE A 291 -14.71 6.65 -10.25
CA PHE A 291 -15.36 7.26 -9.11
C PHE A 291 -14.67 8.54 -8.65
N ALA A 292 -13.34 8.55 -8.59
CA ALA A 292 -12.55 9.73 -8.23
C ALA A 292 -11.11 9.62 -8.73
N VAL A 293 -10.42 10.76 -8.75
CA VAL A 293 -9.00 10.85 -9.10
C VAL A 293 -8.20 11.42 -7.94
N HIS A 294 -7.20 10.68 -7.46
CA HIS A 294 -6.18 11.21 -6.57
C HIS A 294 -5.06 11.84 -7.40
N ILE A 295 -4.64 13.06 -7.07
CA ILE A 295 -3.45 13.69 -7.64
C ILE A 295 -2.28 13.58 -6.66
N SER A 296 -1.37 12.66 -6.96
CA SER A 296 -0.09 12.52 -6.28
C SER A 296 0.76 13.77 -6.50
N ARG A 297 1.64 14.07 -5.53
CA ARG A 297 2.59 15.18 -5.63
C ARG A 297 3.85 14.80 -6.42
N LYS A 298 3.87 13.64 -7.07
CA LYS A 298 4.97 13.14 -7.90
C LYS A 298 4.85 13.69 -9.32
N ILE A 299 5.95 14.10 -9.93
CA ILE A 299 6.12 14.30 -11.38
C ILE A 299 7.11 13.25 -11.87
N LEU A 300 6.85 12.69 -13.06
CA LEU A 300 7.79 11.80 -13.72
C LEU A 300 9.10 12.53 -14.08
N ASP A 301 10.22 12.04 -13.57
CA ASP A 301 11.55 12.41 -14.04
C ASP A 301 11.83 11.62 -15.33
N VAL A 302 11.49 12.22 -16.47
CA VAL A 302 11.58 11.58 -17.79
C VAL A 302 13.03 11.22 -18.12
N ASP A 303 13.99 12.09 -17.77
CA ASP A 303 15.41 11.88 -18.09
C ASP A 303 15.94 10.68 -17.31
N LEU A 304 15.70 10.64 -16.00
CA LEU A 304 16.06 9.50 -15.16
C LEU A 304 15.34 8.22 -15.59
N ALA A 305 14.08 8.33 -16.01
CA ALA A 305 13.30 7.16 -16.42
C ALA A 305 13.75 6.55 -17.75
N VAL A 306 14.19 7.38 -18.70
CA VAL A 306 14.75 6.93 -19.96
C VAL A 306 16.12 6.28 -19.75
N GLU A 307 16.98 6.88 -18.93
CA GLU A 307 18.34 6.37 -18.67
C GLU A 307 18.34 5.07 -17.85
N SER A 308 17.51 5.00 -16.80
CA SER A 308 17.52 3.86 -15.88
C SER A 308 16.55 2.73 -16.25
N HIS A 309 15.66 2.98 -17.22
CA HIS A 309 14.53 2.12 -17.55
C HIS A 309 13.65 1.75 -16.33
N LYS A 310 13.68 2.60 -15.30
CA LYS A 310 12.88 2.51 -14.09
C LYS A 310 12.23 3.85 -13.85
N PHE A 311 11.08 3.86 -13.21
CA PHE A 311 10.48 5.15 -12.90
C PHE A 311 11.32 5.92 -11.87
N GLY A 312 11.59 7.19 -12.19
CA GLY A 312 12.17 8.18 -11.30
C GLY A 312 11.18 9.33 -11.12
N TYR A 313 11.14 9.94 -9.94
CA TYR A 313 10.15 10.96 -9.62
C TYR A 313 10.74 12.16 -8.91
N LEU A 314 10.19 13.33 -9.21
CA LEU A 314 10.38 14.56 -8.45
C LEU A 314 9.11 14.88 -7.67
N TYR A 315 9.24 15.59 -6.55
CA TYR A 315 8.09 15.99 -5.75
C TYR A 315 7.77 17.47 -5.92
N VAL A 316 6.50 17.77 -6.14
CA VAL A 316 5.97 19.12 -6.34
C VAL A 316 5.60 19.74 -5.00
N ASP A 317 5.79 21.06 -4.92
CA ASP A 317 5.27 21.87 -3.83
C ASP A 317 3.75 21.72 -3.70
N LYS A 318 3.28 21.51 -2.47
CA LYS A 318 1.88 21.34 -2.09
C LYS A 318 0.95 22.42 -2.64
N GLN A 319 1.39 23.68 -2.71
CA GLN A 319 0.55 24.79 -3.13
C GLN A 319 0.17 24.69 -4.61
N ARG A 320 0.95 23.95 -5.40
CA ARG A 320 0.64 23.70 -6.80
C ARG A 320 -0.40 22.59 -6.93
N VAL A 321 -0.29 21.51 -6.16
CA VAL A 321 -1.26 20.40 -6.19
C VAL A 321 -2.65 20.86 -5.76
N LYS A 322 -2.75 21.66 -4.69
CA LYS A 322 -4.05 22.18 -4.21
C LYS A 322 -4.81 22.99 -5.26
N LYS A 323 -4.09 23.74 -6.11
CA LYS A 323 -4.69 24.54 -7.18
C LYS A 323 -5.26 23.69 -8.33
N GLU A 324 -4.71 22.50 -8.56
CA GLU A 324 -5.22 21.55 -9.56
C GLU A 324 -6.41 20.72 -9.02
N THR A 325 -6.46 20.49 -7.70
CA THR A 325 -7.59 19.78 -7.05
C THR A 325 -8.80 20.68 -6.80
N ASP A 326 -8.63 22.01 -6.80
CA ASP A 326 -9.74 22.99 -6.67
C ASP A 326 -10.64 23.09 -7.93
N TRP A 327 -10.41 22.24 -8.94
CA TRP A 327 -11.17 22.23 -10.19
C TRP A 327 -12.46 21.38 -10.07
N LYS A 328 -13.60 22.01 -10.37
CA LYS A 328 -14.89 21.34 -10.46
C LYS A 328 -14.98 20.53 -11.76
N LYS A 329 -14.88 19.21 -11.65
CA LYS A 329 -15.27 18.25 -12.69
C LYS A 329 -16.47 17.42 -12.22
N GLU A 330 -17.12 16.72 -13.15
CA GLU A 330 -18.12 15.70 -12.82
C GLU A 330 -17.50 14.55 -12.00
N ILE A 331 -16.21 14.25 -12.24
CA ILE A 331 -15.42 13.30 -11.45
C ILE A 331 -14.71 14.05 -10.32
N PRO A 332 -14.93 13.70 -9.04
CA PRO A 332 -14.19 14.25 -7.92
C PRO A 332 -12.67 14.08 -8.07
N VAL A 333 -11.93 15.17 -7.93
CA VAL A 333 -10.47 15.18 -7.85
C VAL A 333 -10.08 15.54 -6.42
N PHE A 334 -9.13 14.81 -5.83
CA PHE A 334 -8.78 14.98 -4.43
C PHE A 334 -7.29 14.73 -4.17
N ASN A 335 -6.81 15.20 -3.02
CA ASN A 335 -5.50 14.88 -2.48
C ASN A 335 -5.68 13.93 -1.29
N GLY A 336 -5.36 12.65 -1.47
CA GLY A 336 -5.58 11.65 -0.44
C GLY A 336 -4.58 11.62 0.73
N ILE A 337 -3.67 12.60 0.79
CA ILE A 337 -2.91 12.92 2.01
C ILE A 337 -3.71 13.90 2.89
N ASP A 338 -4.60 14.71 2.30
CA ASP A 338 -5.45 15.64 3.04
C ASP A 338 -6.64 14.89 3.68
N LYS A 339 -6.81 15.08 4.99
CA LYS A 339 -7.84 14.39 5.76
C LYS A 339 -9.25 14.82 5.36
N HIS A 340 -9.47 16.09 5.05
CA HIS A 340 -10.78 16.61 4.65
C HIS A 340 -11.20 16.06 3.30
N ASP A 341 -10.26 15.97 2.36
CA ASP A 341 -10.47 15.35 1.05
C ASP A 341 -10.84 13.86 1.18
N ILE A 342 -10.12 13.10 2.01
CA ILE A 342 -10.45 11.70 2.29
C ILE A 342 -11.83 11.57 2.92
N GLU A 343 -12.17 12.42 3.89
CA GLU A 343 -13.49 12.41 4.54
C GLU A 343 -14.62 12.70 3.54
N PHE A 344 -14.40 13.66 2.61
CA PHE A 344 -15.30 13.99 1.53
C PHE A 344 -15.51 12.81 0.56
N ILE A 345 -14.44 12.23 0.02
CA ILE A 345 -14.52 11.07 -0.88
C ILE A 345 -15.23 9.88 -0.20
N CYS A 346 -14.92 9.61 1.07
CA CYS A 346 -15.58 8.55 1.83
C CYS A 346 -17.05 8.83 2.15
N SER A 347 -17.50 10.10 2.13
CA SER A 347 -18.92 10.44 2.25
C SER A 347 -19.68 10.13 0.95
N LYS A 348 -19.05 10.41 -0.20
CA LYS A 348 -19.61 10.12 -1.53
C LYS A 348 -19.78 8.62 -1.78
N LEU A 349 -18.83 7.78 -1.37
CA LEU A 349 -18.92 6.31 -1.47
C LEU A 349 -20.08 5.69 -0.68
N LYS A 350 -20.73 6.42 0.23
CA LYS A 350 -21.89 5.93 0.99
C LYS A 350 -23.24 6.34 0.38
N GLU A 351 -23.24 7.36 -0.48
CA GLU A 351 -24.44 7.89 -1.11
C GLU A 351 -24.84 7.09 -2.36
N ASP A 352 -23.85 6.47 -3.01
CA ASP A 352 -23.99 5.53 -4.13
C ASP A 352 -24.16 4.08 -3.62
#